data_AF-A0AAU3LH49-F1
#
_entry.id   AF-A0AAU3LH49-F1
#
_cell.length_a   1.000
_cell.length_b   1.000
_cell.length_c   1.000
_cell.angle_alpha   90.00
_cell.angle_beta   90.00
_cell.angle_gamma   90.00
#
_symmetry.space_group_name_H-M   'P 1'
#
loop_
_entity.id
_entity.type
_entity.pdbx_description
1 polymer ?
#
loop_
_entity_poly.entity_id
_entity_poly.type
_entity_poly.pdbx_seq_one_letter_code
_entity_poly.pdbx_strand_id
1 'polypeptide(L)'
;MGRDNQLKLYAEVAEQMKEAHTRVRELQVPEGVRMALSRKLLVITATAKHDLTDAATRLDRLMKDLDEGRFPDGNSLGATPQRLSSLRHKGD
;
A
#
# COMPACT_ATOMS: atom_id res chain seq x y z
N MET A 1 -22.16 3.83 -24.52
CA MET A 1 -22.35 3.64 -23.07
C MET A 1 -21.19 2.88 -22.39
N GLY A 2 -20.04 2.65 -23.05
CA GLY A 2 -18.87 2.01 -22.40
C GLY A 2 -17.74 3.00 -22.03
N ARG A 3 -17.51 4.03 -22.86
CA ARG A 3 -16.45 5.02 -22.64
C ARG A 3 -16.76 5.96 -21.48
N ASP A 4 -18.02 6.35 -21.34
CA ASP A 4 -18.53 7.20 -20.27
C ASP A 4 -18.35 6.57 -18.88
N ASN A 5 -18.57 5.25 -18.76
CA ASN A 5 -18.38 4.53 -17.50
C ASN A 5 -16.88 4.37 -17.15
N GLN A 6 -16.03 4.15 -18.15
CA GLN A 6 -14.58 4.08 -17.96
C GLN A 6 -13.96 5.43 -17.61
N LEU A 7 -14.45 6.54 -18.18
CA LEU A 7 -14.02 7.89 -17.80
C LEU A 7 -14.37 8.23 -16.36
N LYS A 8 -15.57 7.82 -15.88
CA LYS A 8 -15.97 8.01 -14.48
C LYS A 8 -15.05 7.25 -13.53
N LEU A 9 -14.81 5.97 -13.80
CA LEU A 9 -13.87 5.15 -13.04
C LEU A 9 -12.47 5.77 -13.01
N TYR A 10 -12.00 6.31 -14.14
CA TYR A 10 -10.70 6.96 -14.20
C TYR A 10 -10.66 8.22 -13.32
N ALA A 11 -11.70 9.05 -13.37
CA ALA A 11 -11.79 10.24 -12.53
C ALA A 11 -11.85 9.89 -11.04
N GLU A 12 -12.63 8.88 -10.66
CA GLU A 12 -12.73 8.42 -9.27
C GLU A 12 -11.38 7.90 -8.75
N VAL A 13 -10.70 7.06 -9.55
CA VAL A 13 -9.35 6.57 -9.19
C VAL A 13 -8.35 7.71 -9.10
N ALA A 14 -8.40 8.69 -10.00
CA ALA A 14 -7.49 9.83 -9.98
C ALA A 14 -7.67 10.69 -8.71
N GLU A 15 -8.91 10.98 -8.32
CA GLU A 15 -9.20 11.73 -7.09
C GLU A 15 -8.75 10.94 -5.85
N GLN A 16 -9.04 9.64 -5.80
CA GLN A 16 -8.61 8.79 -4.68
C GLN A 16 -7.08 8.68 -4.59
N MET A 17 -6.37 8.69 -5.73
CA MET A 17 -4.91 8.65 -5.75
C MET A 17 -4.33 9.95 -5.17
N LYS A 18 -4.92 11.09 -5.54
CA LYS A 18 -4.55 12.41 -5.01
C LYS A 18 -4.79 12.50 -3.50
N GLU A 19 -5.90 11.96 -3.02
CA GLU A 19 -6.19 11.87 -1.60
C GLU A 19 -5.14 11.01 -0.88
N ALA A 20 -4.81 9.84 -1.42
CA ALA A 20 -3.80 8.96 -0.84
C ALA A 20 -2.42 9.64 -0.76
N HIS A 21 -2.01 10.37 -1.80
CA HIS A 21 -0.78 11.17 -1.79
C HIS A 21 -0.79 12.25 -0.71
N THR A 22 -1.93 12.91 -0.52
CA THR A 22 -2.10 13.96 0.50
C THR A 22 -2.00 13.36 1.90
N ARG A 23 -2.73 12.28 2.16
CA ARG A 23 -2.70 11.58 3.45
C ARG A 23 -1.30 11.10 3.79
N VAL A 24 -0.59 10.43 2.87
CA VAL A 24 0.79 9.95 3.11
C VAL A 24 1.75 11.11 3.43
N ARG A 25 1.54 12.29 2.83
CA ARG A 25 2.33 13.49 3.12
C ARG A 25 2.03 14.06 4.50
N GLU A 26 0.77 14.12 4.90
CA GLU A 26 0.33 14.65 6.20
C GLU A 26 0.57 13.66 7.36
N LEU A 27 0.68 12.38 7.06
CA LEU A 27 0.89 11.33 8.04
C LEU A 27 2.25 11.50 8.74
N GLN A 28 2.23 11.55 10.07
CA GLN A 28 3.41 11.64 10.92
C GLN A 28 3.95 10.23 11.23
N VAL A 29 4.45 9.55 10.19
CA VAL A 29 5.11 8.24 10.30
C VAL A 29 6.63 8.36 10.10
N PRO A 30 7.40 7.36 10.57
CA PRO A 30 8.84 7.27 10.29
C PRO A 30 9.14 7.33 8.80
N GLU A 31 10.31 7.86 8.44
CA GLU A 31 10.77 7.99 7.05
C GLU A 31 10.70 6.65 6.28
N GLY A 32 11.15 5.55 6.88
CA GLY A 32 11.12 4.22 6.24
C GLY A 32 9.71 3.78 5.88
N VAL A 33 8.73 4.10 6.72
CA VAL A 33 7.31 3.82 6.47
C VAL A 33 6.77 4.72 5.37
N ARG A 34 7.07 6.02 5.42
CA ARG A 34 6.67 7.00 4.39
C ARG A 34 7.20 6.61 3.01
N MET A 35 8.45 6.16 2.94
CA MET A 35 9.10 5.71 1.71
C MET A 35 8.45 4.42 1.17
N ALA A 36 8.14 3.47 2.05
CA ALA A 36 7.42 2.25 1.66
C ALA A 36 6.01 2.54 1.12
N LEU A 37 5.27 3.45 1.77
CA LEU A 37 3.95 3.92 1.29
C LEU A 37 4.05 4.63 -0.06
N SER A 38 5.04 5.52 -0.21
CA SER A 38 5.29 6.24 -1.48
C SER A 38 5.64 5.27 -2.61
N ARG A 39 6.44 4.24 -2.33
CA ARG A 39 6.76 3.18 -3.31
C ARG A 39 5.52 2.38 -3.69
N LYS A 40 4.65 2.03 -2.73
CA LYS A 40 3.36 1.38 -3.03
C LYS A 40 2.49 2.23 -3.95
N LEU A 41 2.38 3.53 -3.69
CA LEU A 41 1.64 4.46 -4.56
C LEU A 41 2.18 4.49 -5.99
N LEU A 42 3.51 4.49 -6.17
CA LEU A 42 4.12 4.43 -7.50
C LEU A 42 3.75 3.16 -8.28
N VAL A 43 3.72 2.00 -7.60
CA VAL A 43 3.31 0.72 -8.22
C VAL A 43 1.84 0.76 -8.63
N ILE A 44 0.96 1.32 -7.80
CA ILE A 44 -0.46 1.48 -8.11
C ILE A 44 -0.63 2.40 -9.33
N THR A 45 0.08 3.53 -9.38
CA THR A 45 0.05 4.44 -10.53
C THR A 45 0.56 3.78 -11.82
N ALA A 46 1.60 2.94 -11.74
CA ALA A 46 2.05 2.15 -12.89
C ALA A 46 0.97 1.15 -13.32
N THR A 47 0.28 0.54 -12.36
CA THR A 47 -0.83 -0.39 -12.60
C THR A 47 -1.99 0.30 -13.31
N ALA A 48 -2.38 1.48 -12.85
CA ALA A 48 -3.51 2.24 -13.38
C ALA A 48 -3.38 2.57 -14.88
N LYS A 49 -2.15 2.62 -15.41
CA LYS A 49 -1.90 2.83 -16.84
C LYS A 49 -2.33 1.66 -17.72
N HIS A 50 -2.31 0.44 -17.17
CA HIS A 50 -2.61 -0.78 -17.92
C HIS A 50 -3.90 -1.46 -17.46
N ASP A 51 -4.20 -1.41 -16.16
CA ASP A 51 -5.36 -2.03 -15.54
C ASP A 51 -5.90 -1.12 -14.43
N LEU A 52 -6.93 -0.36 -14.80
CA LEU A 52 -7.56 0.60 -13.92
C LEU A 52 -8.34 -0.07 -12.78
N THR A 53 -8.90 -1.26 -13.02
CA THR A 53 -9.71 -1.99 -12.03
C THR A 53 -8.82 -2.62 -10.95
N ASP A 54 -7.70 -3.22 -11.35
CA ASP A 54 -6.71 -3.73 -10.39
C ASP A 54 -6.08 -2.58 -9.59
N ALA A 55 -5.79 -1.45 -10.24
CA ALA A 55 -5.31 -0.26 -9.55
C ALA A 55 -6.30 0.27 -8.51
N ALA A 56 -7.59 0.39 -8.86
CA ALA A 56 -8.64 0.80 -7.95
C ALA A 56 -8.73 -0.12 -6.71
N THR A 57 -8.70 -1.44 -6.93
CA THR A 57 -8.75 -2.43 -5.84
C THR A 57 -7.55 -2.31 -4.91
N ARG A 58 -6.34 -2.10 -5.46
CA ARG A 58 -5.12 -1.91 -4.66
C ARG A 58 -5.13 -0.59 -3.91
N LEU A 59 -5.66 0.46 -4.52
CA LEU A 59 -5.78 1.78 -3.92
C LEU A 59 -6.76 1.78 -2.74
N ASP A 60 -7.92 1.15 -2.91
CA ASP A 60 -8.91 0.96 -1.83
C ASP A 60 -8.28 0.25 -0.62
N ARG A 61 -7.57 -0.86 -0.87
CA ARG A 61 -6.87 -1.59 0.19
C ARG A 61 -5.81 -0.73 0.88
N LEU A 62 -5.08 0.10 0.13
CA LEU A 62 -4.09 1.02 0.71
C LEU A 62 -4.76 2.06 1.59
N MET A 63 -5.86 2.66 1.13
CA MET A 63 -6.63 3.65 1.90
C MET A 63 -7.17 3.05 3.20
N LYS A 64 -7.67 1.81 3.16
CA LYS A 64 -8.09 1.07 4.34
C LYS A 64 -6.93 0.78 5.31
N ASP A 65 -5.75 0.44 4.80
CA ASP A 65 -4.55 0.27 5.63
C ASP A 65 -4.16 1.59 6.33
N LEU A 66 -4.25 2.72 5.62
CA LEU A 66 -3.98 4.04 6.18
C LEU A 66 -4.98 4.40 7.28
N ASP A 67 -6.26 4.09 7.10
CA ASP A 67 -7.33 4.32 8.08
C ASP A 67 -7.16 3.46 9.34
N GLU A 68 -6.84 2.18 9.15
CA GLU A 68 -6.59 1.22 10.25
C GLU A 68 -5.21 1.40 10.91
N GLY A 69 -4.37 2.34 10.44
CA GLY A 69 -3.02 2.56 10.95
C GLY A 69 -2.05 1.40 10.70
N ARG A 70 -2.36 0.53 9.74
CA ARG A 70 -1.55 -0.63 9.36
C ARG A 70 -0.56 -0.22 8.29
N PHE A 71 0.65 0.08 8.73
CA PHE A 71 1.70 0.54 7.83
C PHE A 71 2.64 -0.59 7.42
N PRO A 72 3.17 -0.56 6.19
CA PRO A 72 4.25 -1.46 5.82
C PRO A 72 5.43 -1.25 6.76
N ASP A 73 5.92 -2.33 7.35
CA ASP A 73 7.15 -2.29 8.12
C ASP A 73 8.29 -1.87 7.18
N GLY A 74 8.95 -0.76 7.52
CA GLY A 74 9.99 -0.12 6.71
C GLY A 74 11.21 -1.02 6.42
N ASN A 75 11.24 -2.23 7.00
CA ASN A 75 12.28 -3.23 6.87
C ASN A 75 11.84 -4.50 6.08
N SER A 76 10.59 -4.57 5.60
CA SER A 76 10.03 -5.78 4.96
C SER A 76 10.44 -6.04 3.51
N LEU A 77 11.40 -5.30 2.95
CA LEU A 77 12.11 -5.72 1.74
C LEU A 77 13.39 -6.53 2.04
N GLY A 78 13.67 -6.89 3.30
CA GLY A 78 14.90 -7.62 3.63
C GLY A 78 14.96 -8.45 4.92
N ALA A 79 13.90 -8.62 5.72
CA ALA A 79 14.00 -9.45 6.92
C ALA A 79 12.80 -10.37 7.11
N THR A 80 12.98 -11.63 6.73
CA THR A 80 12.36 -12.73 7.45
C THR A 80 13.27 -13.11 8.62
N PRO A 81 12.95 -12.76 9.89
CA PRO A 81 13.34 -13.62 11.00
C PRO A 81 12.24 -14.66 11.14
N GLN A 82 12.22 -15.63 10.22
CA GLN A 82 11.48 -16.86 10.47
C GLN A 82 12.19 -17.58 11.63
N ARG A 83 11.58 -17.43 12.82
CA ARG A 83 11.50 -18.46 13.85
C ARG A 83 12.79 -18.80 14.62
N LEU A 84 13.18 -17.94 15.56
CA LEU A 84 13.84 -18.39 16.79
C LEU A 84 12.78 -19.02 17.72
N SER A 85 12.50 -20.30 17.53
CA SER A 85 11.81 -21.09 18.56
C SER A 85 12.35 -22.51 18.56
N SER A 86 12.97 -22.85 19.69
CA SER A 86 13.36 -24.20 20.15
C SER A 86 14.82 -24.59 19.97
N LEU A 87 15.69 -23.93 20.73
CA LEU A 87 16.81 -24.62 21.39
C LEU A 87 16.80 -24.28 22.87
N ARG A 88 16.20 -25.16 23.71
CA ARG A 88 16.57 -25.31 25.12
C ARG A 88 16.08 -26.64 25.71
N HIS A 89 17.06 -27.46 26.06
CA HIS A 89 17.10 -28.52 27.09
C HIS A 89 15.93 -29.50 27.26
N LYS A 90 16.24 -30.78 27.03
CA LYS A 90 16.00 -31.78 28.07
C LYS A 90 17.21 -32.70 28.20
N GLY A 91 18.01 -32.44 29.24
CA GLY A 91 18.75 -33.48 29.91
C GLY A 91 17.91 -33.92 31.11
N ASP A 92 17.63 -35.21 31.18
CA ASP A 92 17.83 -36.10 32.33
C ASP A 92 17.48 -37.52 31.86
#